data_AF-A0A2X2BHW8-F1
#
_entry.id   AF-A0A2X2BHW8-F1
#
_cell.length_a   1.000
_cell.length_b   1.000
_cell.length_c   1.000
_cell.angle_alpha   90.00
_cell.angle_beta   90.00
_cell.angle_gamma   90.00
#
_symmetry.space_group_name_H-M   'P 1'
#
loop_
_entity.id
_entity.type
_entity.pdbx_description
1 polymer ?
#
loop_
_entity_poly.entity_id
_entity_poly.type
_entity_poly.pdbx_seq_one_letter_code
_entity_poly.pdbx_strand_id
1 'polypeptide(L)'
;MITSSTGAALHDILNILRRRDPSLPIIIYPTAVQGAEAPMQIVHAIELANRRKECDVLIVGRGGGSLEDLWAFNDERVARAIFASDIPIVSAVGHETDVTIADFIADLRAPTPSAAAELISRNKLELLRQLQSQQQRLEMAMDYYLAKKLRALTQLHHRLQQQHPHLRLARQQNVLATTKQRLVTSFQRLLQTKQNQHTQLQKRLNYQEPSPQIQALLRQQQQLIYRMRESISQQLARQREQFAISCSRLESVSPLATLSRGYSISEVASGDVLKNTKQVKKGDTLKTRVEDGWITSEVINTQKISVKRKPAPKSKSSI
;
A
#
# COMPACT_ATOMS: atom_id res chain seq x y z
N MET A 1 41.67 61.49 -51.20
CA MET A 1 40.93 61.40 -52.48
C MET A 1 41.34 62.54 -53.38
N ILE A 2 41.76 62.24 -54.61
CA ILE A 2 42.13 63.21 -55.65
C ILE A 2 40.98 63.21 -56.67
N THR A 3 40.14 64.24 -56.61
CA THR A 3 38.93 64.37 -57.44
C THR A 3 38.45 65.82 -57.48
N SER A 4 37.46 66.13 -58.32
CA SER A 4 36.86 67.47 -58.32
C SER A 4 36.04 67.71 -57.05
N SER A 5 36.14 68.92 -56.49
CA SER A 5 35.47 69.31 -55.23
C SER A 5 33.94 69.27 -55.29
N THR A 6 33.36 69.29 -56.49
CA THR A 6 31.91 69.33 -56.74
C THR A 6 31.38 68.10 -57.49
N GLY A 7 32.23 67.10 -57.73
CA GLY A 7 31.88 65.94 -58.57
C GLY A 7 30.92 64.94 -57.91
N ALA A 8 30.17 64.21 -58.75
CA ALA A 8 29.31 63.10 -58.32
C ALA A 8 30.11 61.97 -57.62
N ALA A 9 31.33 61.71 -58.09
CA ALA A 9 32.22 60.70 -57.48
C ALA A 9 32.53 60.97 -56.01
N LEU A 10 32.75 62.22 -55.63
CA LEU A 10 33.01 62.57 -54.24
C LEU A 10 31.80 62.23 -53.35
N HIS A 11 30.60 62.57 -53.82
CA HIS A 11 29.36 62.30 -53.09
C HIS A 11 29.11 60.79 -52.95
N ASP A 12 29.34 60.03 -54.02
CA ASP A 12 29.15 58.57 -54.02
C ASP A 12 30.10 57.87 -53.05
N ILE A 13 31.39 58.23 -53.07
CA ILE A 13 32.39 57.71 -52.13
C ILE A 13 32.03 58.07 -50.68
N LEU A 14 31.68 59.33 -50.41
CA LEU A 14 31.32 59.78 -49.07
C LEU A 14 30.08 59.04 -48.54
N ASN A 15 29.08 58.78 -49.38
CA ASN A 15 27.88 58.04 -49.00
C ASN A 15 28.20 56.59 -48.63
N ILE A 16 29.05 55.92 -49.41
CA ILE A 16 29.44 54.52 -49.14
C ILE A 16 30.31 54.42 -47.90
N LEU A 17 31.30 55.30 -47.74
CA LEU A 17 32.16 55.32 -46.57
C LEU A 17 31.36 55.63 -45.29
N ARG A 18 30.44 56.61 -45.31
CA ARG A 18 29.56 56.89 -44.17
C ARG A 18 28.68 55.69 -43.78
N ARG A 19 28.24 54.90 -44.76
CA ARG A 19 27.40 53.72 -44.53
C ARG A 19 28.19 52.51 -44.01
N ARG A 20 29.37 52.23 -44.58
CA ARG A 20 30.18 51.04 -44.23
C ARG A 20 31.15 51.27 -43.08
N ASP A 21 31.87 52.39 -43.10
CA ASP A 21 32.87 52.76 -42.10
C ASP A 21 32.88 54.27 -41.81
N PRO A 22 31.90 54.78 -41.05
CA PRO A 22 31.82 56.20 -40.72
C PRO A 22 32.98 56.72 -39.84
N SER A 23 33.84 55.84 -39.34
CA SER A 23 35.03 56.19 -38.56
C SER A 23 36.26 56.52 -39.42
N LEU A 24 36.21 56.27 -40.73
CA LEU A 24 37.36 56.47 -41.61
C LEU A 24 37.58 57.98 -41.88
N PRO A 25 38.75 58.56 -41.52
CA PRO A 25 39.07 59.95 -41.84
C PRO A 25 39.32 60.10 -43.34
N ILE A 26 38.79 61.17 -43.93
CA ILE A 26 38.85 61.41 -45.38
C ILE A 26 39.49 62.77 -45.64
N ILE A 27 40.57 62.78 -46.41
CA ILE A 27 41.24 64.00 -46.89
C ILE A 27 40.94 64.15 -48.38
N ILE A 28 40.52 65.36 -48.77
CA ILE A 28 40.19 65.69 -50.15
C ILE A 28 41.28 66.60 -50.70
N TYR A 29 41.88 66.18 -51.81
CA TYR A 29 42.79 66.98 -52.63
C TYR A 29 42.02 67.44 -53.88
N PRO A 30 41.39 68.63 -53.83
CA PRO A 30 40.55 69.11 -54.92
C PRO A 30 41.39 69.35 -56.16
N THR A 31 41.04 68.67 -57.26
CA THR A 31 41.84 68.63 -58.49
C THR A 31 40.91 68.67 -59.69
N ALA A 32 41.26 69.42 -60.74
CA ALA A 32 40.56 69.30 -62.01
C ALA A 32 40.82 67.91 -62.62
N VAL A 33 39.73 67.20 -62.93
CA VAL A 33 39.77 65.83 -63.49
C VAL A 33 39.43 65.79 -64.98
N GLN A 34 39.18 66.94 -65.59
CA GLN A 34 38.85 67.10 -67.00
C GLN A 34 39.43 68.42 -67.53
N GLY A 35 39.67 68.49 -68.85
CA GLY A 35 40.27 69.65 -69.52
C GLY A 35 41.80 69.62 -69.57
N ALA A 36 42.39 70.56 -70.31
CA ALA A 36 43.83 70.58 -70.62
C ALA A 36 44.74 70.72 -69.39
N GLU A 37 44.25 71.35 -68.31
CA GLU A 37 44.98 71.57 -67.06
C GLU A 37 44.92 70.36 -66.11
N ALA A 38 44.04 69.38 -66.35
CA ALA A 38 43.81 68.27 -65.44
C ALA A 38 45.05 67.38 -65.20
N PRO A 39 45.84 66.98 -66.22
CA PRO A 39 47.01 66.14 -66.01
C PRO A 39 48.01 66.73 -65.01
N MET A 40 48.36 68.02 -65.16
CA MET A 40 49.32 68.68 -64.28
C MET A 40 48.79 68.84 -62.85
N GLN A 41 47.50 69.12 -62.70
CA GLN A 41 46.89 69.21 -61.37
C GLN A 41 46.85 67.85 -60.66
N ILE A 42 46.55 66.76 -61.38
CA ILE A 42 46.56 65.39 -60.83
C ILE A 42 47.97 65.03 -60.36
N VAL A 43 49.00 65.29 -61.17
CA VAL A 43 50.39 65.07 -60.78
C VAL A 43 50.73 65.85 -59.51
N HIS A 44 50.39 67.14 -59.46
CA HIS A 44 50.66 67.97 -58.29
C HIS A 44 49.93 67.48 -57.03
N ALA A 45 48.69 67.01 -57.17
CA ALA A 45 47.92 66.46 -56.05
C ALA A 45 48.53 65.16 -55.51
N ILE A 46 49.02 64.27 -56.38
CA ILE A 46 49.71 63.04 -55.99
C ILE A 46 51.01 63.39 -55.26
N GLU A 47 51.82 64.30 -55.80
CA GLU A 47 53.06 64.74 -55.16
C GLU A 47 52.80 65.40 -53.80
N LEU A 48 51.78 66.26 -53.71
CA LEU A 48 51.40 66.92 -52.47
C LEU A 48 50.97 65.91 -51.40
N ALA A 49 50.17 64.90 -51.78
CA ALA A 49 49.75 63.84 -50.87
C ALA A 49 50.94 63.02 -50.36
N ASN A 50 51.87 62.65 -51.25
CA ASN A 50 53.11 61.95 -50.89
C ASN A 50 54.03 62.79 -49.99
N ARG A 51 54.09 64.11 -50.18
CA ARG A 51 54.85 65.01 -49.30
C ARG A 51 54.23 65.12 -47.90
N ARG A 52 52.90 65.20 -47.82
CA ARG A 52 52.18 65.36 -46.54
C ARG A 52 52.15 64.07 -45.72
N LYS A 53 52.12 62.89 -46.37
CA LYS A 53 52.05 61.57 -45.71
C LYS A 53 50.93 61.46 -44.67
N GLU A 54 49.79 62.08 -44.96
CA GLU A 54 48.59 62.08 -44.10
C GLU A 54 47.60 60.95 -44.43
N CYS A 55 47.81 60.25 -45.56
CA CYS A 55 46.92 59.22 -46.07
C CYS A 55 47.64 57.88 -46.17
N ASP A 56 46.95 56.79 -45.81
CA ASP A 56 47.45 55.43 -46.02
C ASP A 56 47.19 54.91 -47.43
N VAL A 57 46.15 55.43 -48.10
CA VAL A 57 45.74 55.07 -49.46
C VAL A 57 45.19 56.30 -50.18
N LEU A 58 45.50 56.44 -51.46
CA LEU A 58 44.91 57.46 -52.34
C LEU A 58 43.88 56.83 -53.26
N ILE A 59 42.78 57.54 -53.48
CA ILE A 59 41.83 57.23 -54.55
C ILE A 59 41.96 58.35 -55.57
N VAL A 60 42.31 57.98 -56.80
CA VAL A 60 42.33 58.87 -57.96
C VAL A 60 41.14 58.48 -58.81
N GLY A 61 40.18 59.38 -58.99
CA GLY A 61 38.96 59.02 -59.70
C GLY A 61 38.10 60.21 -60.03
N ARG A 62 37.18 59.98 -60.97
CA ARG A 62 36.16 60.96 -61.37
C ARG A 62 34.79 60.30 -61.37
N GLY A 63 33.73 61.11 -61.45
CA GLY A 63 32.35 60.61 -61.51
C GLY A 63 31.72 60.91 -62.85
N GLY A 64 31.29 59.89 -63.59
CA GLY A 64 30.58 60.03 -64.88
C GLY A 64 31.37 60.81 -65.95
N GLY A 65 30.80 60.97 -67.15
CA GLY A 65 31.36 61.80 -68.23
C GLY A 65 31.71 61.02 -69.50
N SER A 66 32.06 61.74 -70.57
CA SER A 66 32.39 61.18 -71.88
C SER A 66 33.79 60.55 -71.93
N LEU A 67 34.10 59.79 -72.98
CA LEU A 67 35.45 59.24 -73.21
C LEU A 67 36.50 60.36 -73.33
N GLU A 68 36.13 61.51 -73.89
CA GLU A 68 37.02 62.68 -74.07
C GLU A 68 37.48 63.24 -72.72
N ASP A 69 36.61 63.21 -71.72
CA ASP A 69 36.94 63.65 -70.38
C ASP A 69 37.96 62.69 -69.70
N LEU A 70 38.09 61.43 -70.16
CA LEU A 70 38.95 60.40 -69.54
C LEU A 70 40.40 60.57 -69.99
N TRP A 71 40.62 61.37 -71.03
CA TRP A 71 41.90 61.53 -71.68
C TRP A 71 43.00 62.07 -70.75
N ALA A 72 42.63 62.87 -69.74
CA ALA A 72 43.58 63.36 -68.75
C ALA A 72 44.31 62.23 -67.99
N PHE A 73 43.68 61.06 -67.86
CA PHE A 73 44.24 59.88 -67.19
C PHE A 73 45.05 58.97 -68.14
N ASN A 74 45.11 59.29 -69.43
CA ASN A 74 46.00 58.68 -70.42
C ASN A 74 47.30 59.48 -70.63
N ASP A 75 47.49 60.60 -69.92
CA ASP A 75 48.72 61.38 -70.01
C ASP A 75 49.90 60.62 -69.35
N GLU A 76 51.02 60.53 -70.05
CA GLU A 76 52.23 59.87 -69.57
C GLU A 76 52.74 60.45 -68.24
N ARG A 77 52.54 61.76 -68.01
CA ARG A 77 52.95 62.43 -66.78
C ARG A 77 52.16 61.94 -65.57
N VAL A 78 50.85 61.74 -65.74
CA VAL A 78 49.97 61.18 -64.69
C VAL A 78 50.35 59.73 -64.41
N ALA A 79 50.57 58.94 -65.46
CA ALA A 79 51.05 57.56 -65.36
C ALA A 79 52.36 57.45 -64.55
N ARG A 80 53.36 58.28 -64.86
CA ARG A 80 54.64 58.31 -64.12
C ARG A 80 54.47 58.76 -62.68
N ALA A 81 53.60 59.73 -62.41
CA ALA A 81 53.32 60.20 -61.05
C ALA A 81 52.62 59.12 -60.21
N ILE A 82 51.69 58.36 -60.81
CA ILE A 82 51.04 57.23 -60.12
C ILE A 82 52.08 56.17 -59.78
N PHE A 83 52.92 55.79 -60.75
CA PHE A 83 53.97 54.78 -60.56
C PHE A 83 55.00 55.19 -59.50
N ALA A 84 55.34 56.48 -59.41
CA ALA A 84 56.31 57.01 -58.48
C ALA A 84 55.75 57.32 -57.07
N SER A 85 54.47 57.05 -56.83
CA SER A 85 53.83 57.32 -55.54
C SER A 85 54.31 56.36 -54.45
N ASP A 86 54.67 56.89 -53.27
CA ASP A 86 54.98 56.09 -52.08
C ASP A 86 53.69 55.54 -51.42
N ILE A 87 52.59 56.28 -51.54
CA ILE A 87 51.29 55.90 -51.00
C ILE A 87 50.53 55.10 -52.07
N PRO A 88 49.98 53.91 -51.73
CA PRO A 88 49.22 53.09 -52.68
C PRO A 88 48.04 53.84 -53.30
N ILE A 89 47.88 53.72 -54.62
CA ILE A 89 46.85 54.41 -55.40
C ILE A 89 45.82 53.41 -55.91
N VAL A 90 44.55 53.68 -55.61
CA VAL A 90 43.40 53.02 -56.21
C VAL A 90 42.85 53.91 -57.33
N SER A 91 42.89 53.41 -58.57
CA SER A 91 42.24 54.08 -59.69
C SER A 91 40.75 53.78 -59.70
N ALA A 92 39.94 54.82 -59.79
CA ALA A 92 38.49 54.77 -59.86
C ALA A 92 37.98 55.70 -60.98
N VAL A 93 38.63 55.60 -62.14
CA VAL A 93 38.45 56.47 -63.30
C VAL A 93 37.54 55.84 -64.36
N GLY A 94 37.85 54.60 -64.75
CA GLY A 94 37.14 53.86 -65.79
C GLY A 94 35.89 53.13 -65.31
N HIS A 95 34.96 52.87 -66.22
CA HIS A 95 33.88 51.88 -66.05
C HIS A 95 34.36 50.49 -66.53
N GLU A 96 33.52 49.45 -66.49
CA GLU A 96 33.92 48.11 -66.93
C GLU A 96 34.46 48.06 -68.37
N THR A 97 34.05 48.98 -69.26
CA THR A 97 34.43 49.01 -70.69
C THR A 97 35.54 49.99 -71.07
N ASP A 98 35.76 51.06 -70.29
CA ASP A 98 36.69 52.14 -70.63
C ASP A 98 37.88 52.10 -69.67
N VAL A 99 39.01 51.53 -70.11
CA VAL A 99 40.23 51.41 -69.29
C VAL A 99 41.24 52.49 -69.70
N THR A 100 41.80 53.18 -68.71
CA THR A 100 42.82 54.21 -68.91
C THR A 100 44.22 53.73 -68.56
N ILE A 101 45.26 54.45 -69.00
CA ILE A 101 46.65 54.12 -68.63
C ILE A 101 46.83 54.21 -67.11
N ALA A 102 46.20 55.18 -66.45
CA ALA A 102 46.17 55.29 -64.99
C ALA A 102 45.64 54.02 -64.31
N ASP A 103 44.61 53.37 -64.88
CA ASP A 103 44.04 52.12 -64.33
C ASP A 103 45.02 50.94 -64.37
N PHE A 104 45.90 50.90 -65.37
CA PHE A 104 46.90 49.84 -65.52
C PHE A 104 48.11 50.02 -64.60
N ILE A 105 48.41 51.25 -64.22
CA ILE A 105 49.60 51.59 -63.44
C ILE A 105 49.30 51.70 -61.95
N ALA A 106 48.06 52.00 -61.58
CA ALA A 106 47.62 52.03 -60.18
C ALA A 106 47.76 50.66 -59.50
N ASP A 107 47.98 50.65 -58.19
CA ASP A 107 48.11 49.43 -57.38
C ASP A 107 46.84 48.59 -57.39
N LEU A 108 45.69 49.25 -57.48
CA LEU A 108 44.39 48.60 -57.58
C LEU A 108 43.44 49.38 -58.50
N ARG A 109 42.78 48.67 -59.39
CA ARG A 109 41.71 49.21 -60.21
C ARG A 109 40.34 48.93 -59.58
N ALA A 110 39.54 49.96 -59.41
CA ALA A 110 38.13 49.86 -59.06
C ALA A 110 37.26 50.31 -60.25
N PRO A 111 36.19 49.56 -60.60
CA PRO A 111 35.34 49.85 -61.75
C PRO A 111 34.46 51.09 -61.58
N THR A 112 34.34 51.62 -60.36
CA THR A 112 33.64 52.87 -60.06
C THR A 112 34.25 53.52 -58.80
N PRO A 113 34.09 54.84 -58.61
CA PRO A 113 34.39 55.52 -57.34
C PRO A 113 33.75 54.80 -56.15
N SER A 114 32.49 54.41 -56.30
CA SER A 114 31.74 53.63 -55.30
C SER A 114 32.42 52.31 -54.93
N ALA A 115 32.87 51.54 -55.92
CA ALA A 115 33.58 50.28 -55.67
C ALA A 115 34.93 50.51 -54.97
N ALA A 116 35.64 51.60 -55.30
CA ALA A 116 36.89 51.96 -54.61
C ALA A 116 36.63 52.22 -53.11
N ALA A 117 35.57 52.95 -52.79
CA ALA A 117 35.15 53.18 -51.42
C ALA A 117 34.81 51.87 -50.68
N GLU A 118 34.13 50.93 -51.35
CA GLU A 118 33.79 49.63 -50.78
C GLU A 118 35.03 48.78 -50.47
N LEU A 119 36.02 48.78 -51.36
CA LEU A 119 37.27 48.01 -51.21
C LEU A 119 38.13 48.52 -50.05
N ILE A 120 38.16 49.83 -49.83
CA ILE A 120 38.98 50.46 -48.78
C ILE A 120 38.25 50.48 -47.44
N SER A 121 36.91 50.44 -47.43
CA SER A 121 36.10 50.45 -46.20
C SER A 121 36.17 49.13 -45.42
N ARG A 122 36.22 49.21 -44.09
CA ARG A 122 36.04 48.04 -43.22
C ARG A 122 34.54 47.72 -43.14
N ASN A 123 34.15 46.45 -43.26
CA ASN A 123 32.75 46.05 -43.08
C ASN A 123 32.37 46.03 -41.58
N LYS A 124 32.21 47.21 -40.97
CA LYS A 124 31.94 47.36 -39.52
C LYS A 124 30.69 46.60 -39.06
N LEU A 125 29.68 46.51 -39.93
CA LEU A 125 28.44 45.76 -39.67
C LEU A 125 28.71 44.26 -39.52
N GLU A 126 29.60 43.71 -40.33
CA GLU A 126 29.98 42.30 -40.23
C GLU A 126 30.79 42.02 -38.96
N LEU A 127 31.71 42.92 -38.59
CA LEU A 127 32.45 42.79 -37.34
C LEU A 127 31.51 42.84 -36.12
N LEU A 128 30.51 43.73 -36.13
CA LEU A 128 29.49 43.79 -35.08
C LEU A 128 28.66 42.50 -35.01
N ARG A 129 28.26 41.94 -36.16
CA ARG A 129 27.55 40.64 -36.19
C ARG A 129 28.42 39.52 -35.65
N GLN A 130 29.71 39.50 -36.01
CA GLN A 130 30.65 38.52 -35.48
C GLN A 130 30.78 38.64 -33.96
N LEU A 131 30.96 39.85 -33.42
CA LEU A 131 31.00 40.10 -31.98
C LEU A 131 29.73 39.63 -31.28
N GLN A 132 28.56 39.95 -31.82
CA GLN A 132 27.27 39.52 -31.25
C GLN A 132 27.13 37.99 -31.26
N SER A 133 27.56 37.32 -32.33
CA SER A 133 27.54 35.84 -32.40
C SER A 133 28.48 35.20 -31.38
N GLN A 134 29.66 35.78 -31.15
CA GLN A 134 30.61 35.29 -30.15
C GLN A 134 30.09 35.53 -28.73
N GLN A 135 29.43 36.67 -28.48
CA GLN A 135 28.76 36.94 -27.20
C GLN A 135 27.69 35.89 -26.89
N GLN A 136 26.80 35.61 -27.85
CA GLN A 136 25.76 34.59 -27.67
C GLN A 136 26.35 33.20 -27.41
N ARG A 137 27.43 32.83 -28.11
CA ARG A 137 28.12 31.56 -27.87
C ARG A 137 28.74 31.48 -26.47
N LEU A 138 29.31 32.58 -25.99
CA LEU A 138 29.87 32.66 -24.65
C LEU A 138 28.79 32.50 -23.58
N GLU A 139 27.65 33.18 -23.74
CA GLU A 139 26.50 33.09 -22.82
C GLU A 139 26.00 31.64 -22.73
N MET A 140 25.75 30.99 -23.87
CA MET A 140 25.33 29.59 -23.89
C MET A 140 26.35 28.64 -23.24
N ALA A 141 27.65 28.88 -23.46
CA ALA A 141 28.70 28.07 -22.83
C ALA A 141 28.76 28.28 -21.31
N MET A 142 28.53 29.50 -20.84
CA MET A 142 28.48 29.85 -19.42
C MET A 142 27.29 29.18 -18.73
N ASP A 143 26.10 29.26 -19.33
CA ASP A 143 24.89 28.63 -18.81
C ASP A 143 25.08 27.11 -18.68
N TYR A 144 25.64 26.49 -19.72
CA TYR A 144 25.94 25.06 -19.69
C TYR A 144 26.95 24.71 -18.59
N TYR A 145 28.01 25.51 -18.43
CA TYR A 145 29.02 25.32 -17.40
C TYR A 145 28.41 25.41 -16.00
N LEU A 146 27.62 26.45 -15.72
CA LEU A 146 26.96 26.65 -14.44
C LEU A 146 25.97 25.51 -14.13
N ALA A 147 25.15 25.12 -15.11
CA ALA A 147 24.23 24.00 -14.95
C ALA A 147 24.97 22.68 -14.61
N LYS A 148 26.12 22.42 -15.26
CA LYS A 148 26.95 21.25 -14.96
C LYS A 148 27.52 21.30 -13.54
N LYS A 149 27.99 22.46 -13.07
CA LYS A 149 28.51 22.63 -11.71
C LYS A 149 27.43 22.49 -10.65
N LEU A 150 26.25 23.07 -10.87
CA LEU A 150 25.09 22.92 -9.99
C LEU A 150 24.66 21.46 -9.87
N ARG A 151 24.61 20.71 -10.98
CA ARG A 151 24.34 19.26 -10.94
C ARG A 151 25.38 18.48 -10.13
N ALA A 152 26.65 18.82 -10.26
CA ALA A 152 27.71 18.17 -9.46
C ALA A 152 27.54 18.48 -7.96
N LEU A 153 27.23 19.73 -7.61
CA LEU A 153 26.98 20.14 -6.24
C LEU A 153 25.76 19.44 -5.64
N THR A 154 24.65 19.35 -6.37
CA THR A 154 23.44 18.64 -5.88
C THR A 154 23.72 17.15 -5.69
N GLN A 155 24.46 16.51 -6.59
CA GLN A 155 24.89 15.12 -6.41
C GLN A 155 25.78 14.92 -5.18
N LEU A 156 26.77 15.80 -4.96
CA LEU A 156 27.64 15.76 -3.78
C LEU A 156 26.84 15.99 -2.49
N HIS A 157 25.92 16.97 -2.50
CA HIS A 157 25.05 17.25 -1.36
C HIS A 157 24.15 16.05 -1.03
N HIS A 158 23.56 15.40 -2.04
CA HIS A 158 22.74 14.21 -1.84
C HIS A 158 23.56 13.03 -1.31
N ARG A 159 24.79 12.83 -1.80
CA ARG A 159 25.72 11.80 -1.26
C ARG A 159 26.08 12.08 0.19
N LEU A 160 26.39 13.33 0.52
CA LEU A 160 26.65 13.78 1.89
C LEU A 160 25.45 13.51 2.79
N GLN A 161 24.24 13.83 2.32
CA GLN A 161 23.01 13.58 3.05
C GLN A 161 22.77 12.08 3.30
N GLN A 162 22.98 11.25 2.29
CA GLN A 162 22.85 9.79 2.43
C GLN A 162 23.91 9.19 3.36
N GLN A 163 25.07 9.83 3.49
CA GLN A 163 26.12 9.42 4.42
C GLN A 163 25.93 10.00 5.83
N HIS A 164 24.88 10.80 6.09
CA HIS A 164 24.69 11.38 7.42
C HIS A 164 24.67 10.27 8.49
N PRO A 165 25.66 10.28 9.41
CA PRO A 165 25.78 9.30 10.47
C PRO A 165 24.50 9.20 11.29
N HIS A 166 23.79 10.32 11.49
CA HIS A 166 22.52 10.36 12.22
C HIS A 166 21.41 9.53 11.57
N LEU A 167 21.26 9.54 10.24
CA LEU A 167 20.24 8.72 9.57
C LEU A 167 20.61 7.24 9.59
N ARG A 168 21.90 6.92 9.44
CA ARG A 168 22.39 5.54 9.60
C ARG A 168 22.20 5.03 11.03
N LEU A 169 22.52 5.86 12.03
CA LEU A 169 22.33 5.56 13.44
C LEU A 169 20.85 5.37 13.78
N ALA A 170 19.98 6.27 13.32
CA ALA A 170 18.53 6.15 13.52
C ALA A 170 17.98 4.85 12.89
N ARG A 171 18.45 4.49 11.69
CA ARG A 171 18.07 3.22 11.04
C ARG A 171 18.55 2.02 11.85
N GLN A 172 19.79 2.04 12.34
CA GLN A 172 20.34 0.98 13.19
C GLN A 172 19.59 0.86 14.53
N GLN A 173 19.22 1.99 15.15
CA GLN A 173 18.42 2.01 16.37
C GLN A 173 17.03 1.38 16.15
N ASN A 174 16.37 1.69 15.03
CA ASN A 174 15.08 1.07 14.68
C ASN A 174 15.20 -0.43 14.42
N VAL A 175 16.24 -0.87 13.71
CA VAL A 175 16.52 -2.30 13.50
C VAL A 175 16.78 -3.01 14.82
N LEU A 176 17.57 -2.39 15.71
CA LEU A 176 17.85 -2.93 17.04
C LEU A 176 16.58 -3.03 17.89
N ALA A 177 15.74 -2.00 17.90
CA ALA A 177 14.48 -1.98 18.64
C ALA A 177 13.51 -3.08 18.14
N THR A 178 13.32 -3.18 16.82
CA THR A 178 12.45 -4.21 16.23
C THR A 178 12.96 -5.62 16.47
N THR A 179 14.28 -5.84 16.39
CA THR A 179 14.90 -7.14 16.67
C THR A 179 14.77 -7.53 18.14
N LYS A 180 14.97 -6.58 19.07
CA LYS A 180 14.73 -6.80 20.50
C LYS A 180 13.27 -7.17 20.77
N GLN A 181 12.31 -6.48 20.15
CA GLN A 181 10.89 -6.79 20.33
C GLN A 181 10.53 -8.19 19.81
N ARG A 182 11.11 -8.59 18.66
CA ARG A 182 10.93 -9.95 18.12
C ARG A 182 11.51 -11.01 19.05
N LEU A 183 12.67 -10.76 19.66
CA LEU A 183 13.27 -11.66 20.65
C LEU A 183 12.38 -11.82 21.89
N VAL A 184 11.87 -10.71 22.44
CA VAL A 184 10.99 -10.76 23.64
C VAL A 184 9.71 -11.53 23.33
N THR A 185 9.07 -11.23 22.20
CA THR A 185 7.82 -11.90 21.81
C THR A 185 8.02 -13.38 21.48
N SER A 186 9.14 -13.77 20.84
CA SER A 186 9.44 -15.19 20.58
C SER A 186 9.73 -15.94 21.88
N PHE A 187 10.47 -15.33 22.81
CA PHE A 187 10.76 -15.90 24.12
C PHE A 187 9.48 -16.10 24.95
N GLN A 188 8.60 -15.10 24.99
CA GLN A 188 7.31 -15.21 25.66
C GLN A 188 6.44 -16.33 25.08
N ARG A 189 6.38 -16.48 23.74
CA ARG A 189 5.65 -17.58 23.09
C ARG A 189 6.22 -18.95 23.45
N LEU A 190 7.55 -19.07 23.46
CA LEU A 190 8.23 -20.30 23.86
C LEU A 190 7.87 -20.67 25.31
N LEU A 191 7.96 -19.70 26.22
CA LEU A 191 7.63 -19.90 27.64
C LEU A 191 6.17 -20.31 27.82
N GLN A 192 5.24 -19.63 27.14
CA GLN A 192 3.81 -19.97 27.19
C GLN A 192 3.55 -21.39 26.69
N THR A 193 4.22 -21.79 25.61
CA THR A 193 4.08 -23.14 25.05
C THR A 193 4.59 -24.20 26.03
N LYS A 194 5.72 -23.94 26.70
CA LYS A 194 6.26 -24.84 27.73
C LYS A 194 5.37 -24.91 28.97
N GLN A 195 4.80 -23.79 29.42
CA GLN A 195 3.81 -23.77 30.51
C GLN A 195 2.53 -24.53 30.14
N ASN A 196 2.03 -24.36 28.92
CA ASN A 196 0.86 -25.10 28.43
C ASN A 196 1.15 -26.62 28.36
N GLN A 197 2.34 -27.01 27.90
CA GLN A 197 2.77 -28.41 27.92
C GLN A 197 2.83 -28.97 29.35
N HIS A 198 3.44 -28.23 30.28
CA HIS A 198 3.52 -28.61 31.69
C HIS A 198 2.12 -28.80 32.31
N THR A 199 1.23 -27.82 32.12
CA THR A 199 -0.13 -27.90 32.67
C THR A 199 -0.95 -29.04 32.05
N GLN A 200 -0.78 -29.33 30.76
CA GLN A 200 -1.42 -30.49 30.13
C GLN A 200 -0.89 -31.82 30.69
N LEU A 201 0.42 -31.95 30.86
CA LEU A 201 1.02 -33.15 31.46
C LEU A 201 0.58 -33.33 32.92
N GLN A 202 0.56 -32.26 33.69
CA GLN A 202 0.08 -32.27 35.07
C GLN A 202 -1.40 -32.66 35.16
N LYS A 203 -2.24 -32.15 34.25
CA LYS A 203 -3.64 -32.59 34.16
C LYS A 203 -3.73 -34.08 33.84
N ARG A 204 -2.98 -34.57 32.84
CA ARG A 204 -2.96 -36.00 32.48
C ARG A 204 -2.55 -36.88 33.65
N LEU A 205 -1.53 -36.48 34.40
CA LEU A 205 -1.10 -37.17 35.61
C LEU A 205 -2.23 -37.20 36.65
N ASN A 206 -2.86 -36.06 36.93
CA ASN A 206 -3.97 -35.97 37.88
C ASN A 206 -5.23 -36.74 37.43
N TYR A 207 -5.45 -36.93 36.12
CA TYR A 207 -6.53 -37.77 35.60
C TYR A 207 -6.21 -39.26 35.67
N GLN A 208 -4.94 -39.63 35.75
CA GLN A 208 -4.50 -41.01 35.96
C GLN A 208 -4.49 -41.40 37.45
N GLU A 209 -4.66 -40.44 38.37
CA GLU A 209 -4.84 -40.72 39.79
C GLU A 209 -6.16 -41.49 40.01
N PRO A 210 -6.11 -42.79 40.36
CA PRO A 210 -7.31 -43.61 40.50
C PRO A 210 -8.06 -43.32 41.80
N SER A 211 -7.50 -42.51 42.71
CA SER A 211 -8.04 -42.25 44.04
C SER A 211 -9.50 -41.72 44.04
N PRO A 212 -9.89 -40.73 43.20
CA PRO A 212 -11.29 -40.28 43.15
C PRO A 212 -12.24 -41.35 42.59
N GLN A 213 -11.79 -42.13 41.60
CA GLN A 213 -12.58 -43.23 41.03
C GLN A 213 -12.76 -44.36 42.05
N ILE A 214 -11.71 -44.72 42.78
CA ILE A 214 -11.75 -45.72 43.85
C ILE A 214 -12.69 -45.25 44.98
N GLN A 215 -12.62 -43.98 45.39
CA GLN A 215 -13.53 -43.43 46.40
C GLN A 215 -14.99 -43.45 45.94
N ALA A 216 -15.26 -43.13 44.67
CA ALA A 216 -16.61 -43.20 44.11
C ALA A 216 -17.14 -44.64 44.09
N LEU A 217 -16.32 -45.60 43.66
CA LEU A 217 -16.67 -47.02 43.65
C LEU A 217 -16.90 -47.58 45.07
N LEU A 218 -16.08 -47.19 46.05
CA LEU A 218 -16.26 -47.57 47.45
C LEU A 218 -17.58 -47.01 48.02
N ARG A 219 -17.91 -45.75 47.73
CA ARG A 219 -19.22 -45.17 48.13
C ARG A 219 -20.39 -45.89 47.48
N GLN A 220 -20.27 -46.21 46.18
CA GLN A 220 -21.29 -46.97 45.45
C GLN A 220 -21.47 -48.37 46.04
N GLN A 221 -20.37 -49.05 46.38
CA GLN A 221 -20.39 -50.35 47.04
C GLN A 221 -21.12 -50.27 48.39
N GLN A 222 -20.82 -49.28 49.22
CA GLN A 222 -21.49 -49.08 50.51
C GLN A 222 -23.00 -48.83 50.35
N GLN A 223 -23.39 -48.01 49.37
CA GLN A 223 -24.80 -47.73 49.10
C GLN A 223 -25.55 -48.99 48.62
N LEU A 224 -24.92 -49.81 47.77
CA LEU A 224 -25.50 -51.07 47.31
C LEU A 224 -25.65 -52.08 48.45
N ILE A 225 -24.65 -52.19 49.34
CA ILE A 225 -24.72 -53.04 50.54
C ILE A 225 -25.87 -52.60 51.45
N TYR A 226 -26.02 -51.29 51.69
CA TYR A 226 -27.11 -50.76 52.50
C TYR A 226 -28.48 -51.11 51.90
N ARG A 227 -28.68 -50.85 50.60
CA ARG A 227 -29.92 -51.17 49.88
C ARG A 227 -30.25 -52.66 49.90
N MET A 228 -29.25 -53.52 49.74
CA MET A 228 -29.41 -54.97 49.81
C MET A 228 -29.85 -55.42 51.21
N ARG A 229 -29.24 -54.88 52.28
CA ARG A 229 -29.64 -55.21 53.66
C ARG A 229 -31.07 -54.76 53.95
N GLU A 230 -31.45 -53.59 53.46
CA GLU A 230 -32.79 -53.06 53.62
C GLU A 230 -33.83 -53.91 52.88
N SER A 231 -33.56 -54.29 51.61
CA SER A 231 -34.46 -55.13 50.83
C SER A 231 -34.63 -56.53 51.43
N ILE A 232 -33.55 -57.15 51.91
CA ILE A 232 -33.59 -58.44 52.62
C ILE A 232 -34.46 -58.33 53.88
N SER A 233 -34.26 -57.26 54.66
CA SER A 233 -35.02 -57.04 55.90
C SER A 233 -36.51 -56.86 55.63
N GLN A 234 -36.87 -56.07 54.60
CA GLN A 234 -38.25 -55.88 54.17
C GLN A 234 -38.88 -57.18 53.65
N GLN A 235 -38.14 -57.99 52.89
CA GLN A 235 -38.64 -59.27 52.36
C GLN A 235 -38.88 -60.29 53.48
N LEU A 236 -37.97 -60.38 54.45
CA LEU A 236 -38.13 -61.22 55.65
C LEU A 236 -39.34 -60.78 56.49
N ALA A 237 -39.53 -59.48 56.68
CA ALA A 237 -40.69 -58.94 57.40
C ALA A 237 -42.00 -59.33 56.71
N ARG A 238 -42.09 -59.16 55.39
CA ARG A 238 -43.27 -59.56 54.60
C ARG A 238 -43.55 -61.06 54.69
N GLN A 239 -42.52 -61.91 54.60
CA GLN A 239 -42.68 -63.35 54.73
C GLN A 239 -43.17 -63.76 56.13
N ARG A 240 -42.66 -63.12 57.19
CA ARG A 240 -43.13 -63.36 58.56
C ARG A 240 -44.60 -62.95 58.74
N GLU A 241 -45.00 -61.82 58.17
CA GLU A 241 -46.40 -61.37 58.20
C GLU A 241 -47.33 -62.34 57.45
N GLN A 242 -46.95 -62.78 56.24
CA GLN A 242 -47.70 -63.78 55.46
C GLN A 242 -47.81 -65.13 56.20
N PHE A 243 -46.75 -65.54 56.89
CA PHE A 243 -46.75 -66.75 57.71
C PHE A 243 -47.73 -66.62 58.88
N ALA A 244 -47.70 -65.49 59.61
CA ALA A 244 -48.62 -65.24 60.72
C ALA A 244 -50.09 -65.25 60.28
N ILE A 245 -50.40 -64.62 59.13
CA ILE A 245 -51.75 -64.65 58.53
C ILE A 245 -52.17 -66.09 58.19
N SER A 246 -51.26 -66.89 57.64
CA SER A 246 -51.54 -68.29 57.29
C SER A 246 -51.81 -69.16 58.52
N CYS A 247 -51.06 -68.97 59.61
CA CYS A 247 -51.31 -69.62 60.89
C CYS A 247 -52.69 -69.25 61.46
N SER A 248 -53.03 -67.96 61.46
CA SER A 248 -54.35 -67.48 61.94
C SER A 248 -55.51 -68.05 61.10
N ARG A 249 -55.35 -68.16 59.78
CA ARG A 249 -56.33 -68.83 58.92
C ARG A 249 -56.48 -70.29 59.31
N LEU A 250 -55.39 -71.02 59.52
CA LEU A 250 -55.42 -72.43 59.91
C LEU A 250 -56.16 -72.63 61.25
N GLU A 251 -55.95 -71.75 62.23
CA GLU A 251 -56.67 -71.77 63.50
C GLU A 251 -58.18 -71.52 63.33
N SER A 252 -58.56 -70.61 62.42
CA SER A 252 -59.97 -70.25 62.20
C SER A 252 -60.84 -71.40 61.64
N VAL A 253 -60.22 -72.34 60.91
CA VAL A 253 -60.87 -73.54 60.34
C VAL A 253 -60.68 -74.79 61.20
N SER A 254 -60.05 -74.68 62.37
CA SER A 254 -59.86 -75.82 63.27
C SER A 254 -61.18 -76.23 63.95
N PRO A 255 -61.58 -77.52 63.88
CA PRO A 255 -62.76 -78.06 64.59
C PRO A 255 -62.70 -77.84 66.11
N LEU A 256 -61.50 -77.78 66.69
CA LEU A 256 -61.28 -77.47 68.11
C LEU A 256 -61.69 -76.03 68.46
N ALA A 257 -61.42 -75.06 67.58
CA ALA A 257 -61.77 -73.65 67.78
C ALA A 257 -63.28 -73.38 67.67
N THR A 258 -64.04 -74.34 67.14
CA THR A 258 -65.51 -74.29 67.09
C THR A 258 -66.12 -74.81 68.40
N LEU A 259 -65.48 -75.82 69.02
CA LEU A 259 -65.87 -76.35 70.34
C LEU A 259 -65.57 -75.36 71.48
N SER A 260 -64.45 -74.63 71.42
CA SER A 260 -64.08 -73.61 72.43
C SER A 260 -64.94 -72.33 72.43
N ARG A 261 -65.80 -72.13 71.41
CA ARG A 261 -66.79 -71.03 71.40
C ARG A 261 -68.11 -71.38 72.08
N GLY A 262 -68.13 -72.46 72.88
CA GLY A 262 -69.31 -72.89 73.63
C GLY A 262 -70.37 -73.63 72.81
N TYR A 263 -70.03 -74.08 71.60
CA TYR A 263 -70.89 -74.96 70.80
C TYR A 263 -70.64 -76.42 71.18
N SER A 264 -71.70 -77.14 71.55
CA SER A 264 -71.63 -78.56 71.87
C SER A 264 -72.17 -79.42 70.73
N ILE A 265 -71.57 -80.59 70.53
CA ILE A 265 -72.03 -81.57 69.53
C ILE A 265 -72.78 -82.69 70.27
N SER A 266 -74.08 -82.84 70.03
CA SER A 266 -74.88 -83.92 70.60
C SER A 266 -74.95 -85.12 69.66
N GLU A 267 -74.79 -86.32 70.19
CA GLU A 267 -74.84 -87.62 69.51
C GLU A 267 -75.96 -88.48 70.14
N VAL A 268 -76.63 -89.28 69.30
CA VAL A 268 -77.64 -90.26 69.73
C VAL A 268 -76.94 -91.54 70.21
N ALA A 269 -77.62 -92.41 70.96
CA ALA A 269 -77.06 -93.69 71.43
C ALA A 269 -76.44 -94.58 70.32
N SER A 270 -76.82 -94.38 69.05
CA SER A 270 -76.22 -95.04 67.88
C SER A 270 -74.86 -94.47 67.44
N GLY A 271 -74.40 -93.35 68.01
CA GLY A 271 -73.16 -92.65 67.65
C GLY A 271 -73.30 -91.59 66.54
N ASP A 272 -74.50 -91.37 66.01
CA ASP A 272 -74.75 -90.35 64.99
C ASP A 272 -74.99 -88.96 65.60
N VAL A 273 -74.40 -87.93 64.98
CA VAL A 273 -74.59 -86.53 65.40
C VAL A 273 -76.03 -86.08 65.18
N LEU A 274 -76.65 -85.63 66.27
CA LEU A 274 -78.01 -85.11 66.32
C LEU A 274 -78.06 -83.75 65.62
N LYS A 275 -78.70 -83.71 64.45
CA LYS A 275 -78.89 -82.48 63.67
C LYS A 275 -80.32 -81.95 63.72
N ASN A 276 -81.29 -82.81 64.04
CA ASN A 276 -82.70 -82.44 63.96
C ASN A 276 -83.53 -83.10 65.07
N THR A 277 -84.52 -82.39 65.60
CA THR A 277 -85.32 -82.84 66.76
C THR A 277 -86.23 -84.05 66.48
N LYS A 278 -86.41 -84.44 65.22
CA LYS A 278 -87.15 -85.67 64.85
C LYS A 278 -86.39 -86.96 65.13
N GLN A 279 -85.08 -86.88 65.39
CA GLN A 279 -84.18 -88.03 65.50
C GLN A 279 -84.16 -88.65 66.91
N VAL A 280 -84.88 -88.07 67.87
CA VAL A 280 -84.98 -88.56 69.25
C VAL A 280 -86.42 -88.57 69.72
N LYS A 281 -86.76 -89.56 70.53
CA LYS A 281 -88.05 -89.70 71.20
C LYS A 281 -87.91 -89.40 72.70
N LYS A 282 -89.04 -89.14 73.35
CA LYS A 282 -89.08 -88.91 74.80
C LYS A 282 -88.65 -90.19 75.53
N GLY A 283 -87.64 -90.07 76.40
CA GLY A 283 -86.99 -91.18 77.12
C GLY A 283 -85.65 -91.62 76.54
N ASP A 284 -85.23 -91.11 75.36
CA ASP A 284 -83.93 -91.48 74.78
C ASP A 284 -82.76 -90.77 75.49
N THR A 285 -81.61 -91.46 75.57
CA THR A 285 -80.37 -90.89 76.10
C THR A 285 -79.50 -90.28 74.99
N LEU A 286 -79.02 -89.06 75.23
CA LEU A 286 -78.13 -88.28 74.36
C LEU A 286 -76.75 -88.13 75.02
N LYS A 287 -75.68 -88.22 74.22
CA LYS A 287 -74.32 -87.87 74.62
C LYS A 287 -73.91 -86.56 73.98
N THR A 288 -73.58 -85.55 74.77
CA THR A 288 -73.19 -84.23 74.26
C THR A 288 -71.71 -83.97 74.57
N ARG A 289 -70.91 -83.73 73.54
CA ARG A 289 -69.51 -83.33 73.66
C ARG A 289 -69.39 -81.83 73.85
N VAL A 290 -68.71 -81.44 74.92
CA VAL A 290 -68.26 -80.07 75.21
C VAL A 290 -66.73 -80.00 75.13
N GLU A 291 -66.15 -78.82 75.30
CA GLU A 291 -64.71 -78.56 75.16
C GLU A 291 -63.84 -79.51 76.00
N ASP A 292 -64.29 -79.82 77.21
CA ASP A 292 -63.55 -80.55 78.24
C ASP A 292 -64.11 -81.95 78.57
N GLY A 293 -65.22 -82.37 77.95
CA GLY A 293 -65.85 -83.64 78.33
C GLY A 293 -67.12 -84.05 77.58
N TRP A 294 -67.77 -85.10 78.09
CA TRP A 294 -69.03 -85.64 77.56
C TRP A 294 -70.10 -85.65 78.65
N ILE A 295 -71.30 -85.17 78.31
CA ILE A 295 -72.46 -85.10 79.19
C ILE A 295 -73.53 -86.06 78.67
N THR A 296 -74.05 -86.93 79.52
CA THR A 296 -75.20 -87.80 79.22
C THR A 296 -76.49 -87.16 79.71
N SER A 297 -77.50 -87.06 78.85
CA SER A 297 -78.79 -86.44 79.18
C SER A 297 -79.95 -87.27 78.64
N GLU A 298 -81.07 -87.27 79.34
CA GLU A 298 -82.28 -87.96 78.89
C GLU A 298 -83.29 -86.95 78.31
N VAL A 299 -83.94 -87.30 77.20
CA VAL A 299 -84.88 -86.43 76.50
C VAL A 299 -86.25 -86.44 77.19
N ILE A 300 -86.53 -85.39 77.97
CA ILE A 300 -87.81 -85.23 78.68
C ILE A 300 -88.93 -84.71 77.76
N ASN A 301 -88.61 -83.83 76.81
CA ASN A 301 -89.56 -83.29 75.84
C ASN A 301 -88.82 -82.77 74.60
N THR A 302 -89.45 -82.87 73.42
CA THR A 302 -88.95 -82.28 72.18
C THR A 302 -89.94 -81.26 71.66
N GLN A 303 -89.59 -79.98 71.72
CA GLN A 303 -90.33 -78.91 71.04
C GLN A 303 -89.60 -78.49 69.78
N LYS A 304 -90.29 -78.54 68.63
CA LYS A 304 -89.74 -78.04 67.38
C LYS A 304 -90.01 -76.54 67.27
N ILE A 305 -88.95 -75.74 67.30
CA ILE A 305 -89.02 -74.30 67.02
C ILE A 305 -89.02 -74.11 65.50
N SER A 306 -90.08 -73.53 64.94
CA SER A 306 -90.10 -73.06 63.54
C SER A 306 -89.49 -71.67 63.45
N VAL A 307 -88.19 -71.60 63.13
CA VAL A 307 -87.53 -70.30 62.91
C VAL A 307 -87.96 -69.75 61.54
N LYS A 308 -88.68 -68.62 61.54
CA LYS A 308 -88.95 -67.79 60.35
C LYS A 308 -87.62 -67.37 59.71
N ARG A 309 -87.40 -67.73 58.45
CA ARG A 309 -86.30 -67.15 57.65
C ARG A 309 -86.59 -65.67 57.40
N LYS A 310 -85.80 -64.77 58.00
CA LYS A 310 -85.73 -63.36 57.62
C LYS A 310 -84.99 -63.21 56.28
N PRO A 311 -85.36 -62.21 55.45
CA PRO A 311 -84.92 -62.09 54.05
C PRO A 311 -83.48 -61.59 53.92
N ALA A 312 -82.82 -62.02 52.84
CA ALA A 312 -81.45 -61.61 52.49
C ALA A 312 -81.37 -60.10 52.24
N PRO A 313 -80.41 -59.37 52.87
CA PRO A 313 -80.18 -57.98 52.54
C PRO A 313 -79.33 -57.83 51.28
N LYS A 314 -79.74 -56.83 50.50
CA LYS A 314 -79.34 -56.42 49.16
C LYS A 314 -77.84 -56.09 49.02
N SER A 315 -77.29 -56.45 47.86
CA SER A 315 -76.07 -55.86 47.32
C SER A 315 -76.22 -54.34 47.21
N LYS A 316 -75.30 -53.59 47.83
CA LYS A 316 -75.03 -52.20 47.49
C LYS A 316 -73.69 -52.12 46.78
N SER A 317 -73.79 -51.48 45.63
CA SER A 317 -72.75 -51.05 44.71
C SER A 317 -71.88 -49.91 45.27
N SER A 318 -70.68 -49.82 44.71
CA SER A 318 -69.85 -48.62 44.51
C SER A 318 -69.12 -48.07 45.74
N ILE A 319 -67.79 -47.92 45.66
CA ILE A 319 -67.08 -46.81 44.99
C ILE A 319 -65.77 -47.37 44.42
#